data_AF-A0A8T5KNV8-F1
#
_entry.id   AF-A0A8T5KNV8-F1
#
_cell.length_a   1.000
_cell.length_b   1.000
_cell.length_c   1.000
_cell.angle_alpha   90.00
_cell.angle_beta   90.00
_cell.angle_gamma   90.00
#
_symmetry.space_group_name_H-M   'P 1'
#
loop_
_entity.id
_entity.type
_entity.pdbx_description
1 polymer ?
#
loop_
_entity_poly.entity_id
_entity_poly.type
_entity_poly.pdbx_seq_one_letter_code
_entity_poly.pdbx_strand_id
1 'polypeptide(L)'
;ALIGMYLEVVSTYVVGTIDHTILFSSIESLIGSDLPLGKWFTGQGRTGLARFFVPLAIGLVVGGMMALVAYQTPKTQQRLKLGFIITLITLLVGRLILGWLTGMIFSFDIRLPDDGELQTLEWPLLMIMSLLIMFVYLLPIIMGSRGIWGLSKKSIAWAIGFTLLFLGIHAILTFPLIKSQLGDYGGALATLESQISQPTIGLFGIKLVTSEQFDLILIAVLILVFQESAFGVIKYLEYAFRLPESCKRDPEYVNQMDNMLNTHLMHTFGFLGLTGVATMVALGFHSVLLSLVSDTTGSQWAGQVSESIELSLTYGLVISAVMFLSFMALLRYLIPWQRIWGFTYSLRNNNLSENEKPEKEFIEF
;
A
#
# COMPACT_ATOMS: atom_id res chain seq x y z
N ALA A 1 -9.07 -1.19 0.98
CA ALA A 1 -7.88 -0.32 1.09
C ALA A 1 -6.57 -1.11 1.00
N LEU A 2 -6.21 -1.98 1.97
CA LEU A 2 -4.94 -2.75 1.96
C LEU A 2 -4.66 -3.50 0.65
N ILE A 3 -5.62 -4.31 0.19
CA ILE A 3 -5.47 -5.09 -1.06
C ILE A 3 -5.30 -4.17 -2.27
N GLY A 4 -6.12 -3.12 -2.36
CA GLY A 4 -6.04 -2.14 -3.45
C GLY A 4 -4.69 -1.42 -3.46
N MET A 5 -4.23 -0.93 -2.31
CA MET A 5 -2.91 -0.31 -2.14
C MET A 5 -1.79 -1.25 -2.63
N TYR A 6 -1.82 -2.51 -2.22
CA TYR A 6 -0.79 -3.47 -2.62
C TYR A 6 -0.85 -3.83 -4.11
N LEU A 7 -2.04 -4.08 -4.65
CA LEU A 7 -2.21 -4.41 -6.06
C LEU A 7 -1.81 -3.26 -6.96
N GLU A 8 -2.10 -2.02 -6.58
CA GLU A 8 -1.68 -0.83 -7.32
C GLU A 8 -0.15 -0.73 -7.37
N VAL A 9 0.51 -0.82 -6.21
CA VAL A 9 1.98 -0.80 -6.13
C VAL A 9 2.60 -1.94 -6.95
N VAL A 10 2.02 -3.14 -6.86
CA VAL A 10 2.49 -4.30 -7.62
C VAL A 10 2.30 -4.13 -9.11
N SER A 11 1.14 -3.61 -9.54
CA SER A 11 0.82 -3.34 -10.94
C SER A 11 1.79 -2.33 -11.55
N THR A 12 2.02 -1.22 -10.85
CA THR A 12 2.81 -0.10 -11.36
C THR A 12 4.32 -0.40 -11.35
N TYR A 13 4.82 -1.09 -10.32
CA TYR A 13 6.28 -1.17 -10.06
C TYR A 13 6.90 -2.55 -10.04
N VAL A 14 6.11 -3.62 -9.96
CA VAL A 14 6.64 -4.97 -9.68
C VAL A 14 6.39 -5.92 -10.84
N VAL A 15 5.17 -5.95 -11.37
CA VAL A 15 4.77 -6.89 -12.42
C VAL A 15 5.60 -6.64 -13.68
N GLY A 16 6.31 -7.68 -14.12
CA GLY A 16 7.10 -7.62 -15.35
C GLY A 16 8.44 -6.91 -15.23
N THR A 17 8.83 -6.44 -14.04
CA THR A 17 10.10 -5.76 -13.79
C THR A 17 10.97 -6.54 -12.80
N ILE A 18 10.59 -6.51 -11.52
CA ILE A 18 11.29 -7.11 -10.38
C ILE A 18 10.34 -8.01 -9.60
N ASP A 19 9.47 -8.75 -10.27
CA ASP A 19 8.55 -9.67 -9.60
C ASP A 19 9.24 -10.93 -9.06
N HIS A 20 8.64 -11.51 -8.02
CA HIS A 20 9.14 -12.72 -7.39
C HIS A 20 9.15 -13.92 -8.35
N THR A 21 8.31 -13.93 -9.39
CA THR A 21 8.25 -15.04 -10.35
C THR A 21 9.41 -15.05 -11.32
N ILE A 22 9.91 -13.87 -11.73
CA ILE A 22 11.12 -13.71 -12.52
C ILE A 22 12.30 -14.19 -11.67
N LEU A 23 12.37 -13.73 -10.42
CA LEU A 23 13.43 -14.14 -9.49
C LEU A 23 13.45 -15.67 -9.28
N PHE A 24 12.28 -16.29 -9.11
CA PHE A 24 12.17 -17.76 -9.05
C PHE A 24 12.64 -18.43 -10.34
N SER A 25 12.22 -17.94 -11.51
CA SER A 25 12.65 -18.52 -12.78
C SER A 25 14.16 -18.40 -13.02
N SER A 26 14.78 -17.29 -12.62
CA SER A 26 16.23 -17.10 -12.72
C SER A 26 17.00 -18.06 -11.81
N ILE A 27 16.49 -18.28 -10.60
CA ILE A 27 17.09 -19.24 -9.66
C ILE A 27 16.95 -20.68 -10.18
N GLU A 28 15.76 -21.08 -10.64
CA GLU A 28 15.54 -22.42 -11.21
C GLU A 28 16.45 -22.67 -12.42
N SER A 29 16.64 -21.65 -13.27
CA SER A 29 17.57 -21.73 -14.40
C SER A 29 19.03 -21.86 -13.97
N LEU A 30 19.42 -21.23 -12.86
CA LEU A 30 20.81 -21.28 -12.36
C LEU A 30 21.13 -22.63 -11.69
N ILE A 31 20.16 -23.18 -10.96
CA ILE A 31 20.32 -24.43 -10.20
C ILE A 31 20.05 -25.64 -11.11
N GLY A 32 19.26 -25.48 -12.18
CA GLY A 32 18.87 -26.55 -13.08
C GLY A 32 17.80 -27.49 -12.49
N SER A 33 17.11 -27.06 -11.43
CA SER A 33 16.05 -27.80 -10.77
C SER A 33 14.89 -26.89 -10.36
N ASP A 34 13.70 -27.46 -10.27
CA ASP A 34 12.49 -26.74 -9.82
C ASP A 34 12.59 -26.45 -8.31
N LEU A 35 12.13 -25.27 -7.89
CA LEU A 35 12.14 -24.89 -6.48
C LEU A 35 11.11 -25.68 -5.66
N PRO A 36 11.37 -25.92 -4.36
CA PRO A 36 10.46 -26.67 -3.49
C PRO A 36 9.06 -26.07 -3.35
N LEU A 37 8.91 -24.75 -3.46
CA LEU A 37 7.60 -24.11 -3.47
C LEU A 37 6.92 -24.34 -4.81
N GLY A 38 5.79 -25.05 -4.79
CA GLY A 38 5.04 -25.33 -6.01
C GLY A 38 4.65 -24.06 -6.79
N LYS A 39 4.73 -24.14 -8.12
CA LYS A 39 4.44 -23.04 -9.07
C LYS A 39 3.07 -22.38 -8.85
N TRP A 40 2.08 -23.13 -8.35
CA TRP A 40 0.77 -22.59 -7.99
C TRP A 40 0.83 -21.61 -6.79
N PHE A 41 1.62 -21.96 -5.77
CA PHE A 41 1.84 -21.17 -4.54
C PHE A 41 2.61 -19.88 -4.83
N THR A 42 3.64 -19.96 -5.67
CA THR A 42 4.44 -18.80 -6.09
C THR A 42 3.73 -17.98 -7.17
N GLY A 43 2.78 -18.56 -7.90
CA GLY A 43 2.13 -17.90 -9.04
C GLY A 43 2.97 -17.91 -10.32
N GLN A 44 4.06 -18.68 -10.34
CA GLN A 44 4.90 -18.87 -11.52
C GLN A 44 4.12 -19.54 -12.66
N GLY A 45 4.33 -19.06 -13.89
CA GLY A 45 3.57 -19.50 -15.07
C GLY A 45 2.27 -18.72 -15.32
N ARG A 46 1.87 -17.80 -14.42
CA ARG A 46 0.78 -16.85 -14.67
C ARG A 46 1.30 -15.55 -15.30
N THR A 47 0.43 -14.76 -15.90
CA THR A 47 0.76 -13.47 -16.54
C THR A 47 0.11 -12.29 -15.82
N GLY A 48 0.76 -11.14 -15.87
CA GLY A 48 0.26 -9.90 -15.25
C GLY A 48 0.02 -10.02 -13.74
N LEU A 49 -1.05 -9.37 -13.26
CA LEU A 49 -1.44 -9.37 -11.85
C LEU A 49 -1.83 -10.75 -11.30
N ALA A 50 -2.17 -11.71 -12.17
CA ALA A 50 -2.57 -13.05 -11.74
C ALA A 50 -1.43 -13.79 -10.99
N ARG A 51 -0.17 -13.37 -11.18
CA ARG A 51 1.00 -13.84 -10.43
C ARG A 51 0.87 -13.61 -8.92
N PHE A 52 0.13 -12.59 -8.50
CA PHE A 52 0.06 -12.14 -7.11
C PHE A 52 -1.20 -12.58 -6.35
N PHE A 53 -2.25 -13.06 -7.02
CA PHE A 53 -3.51 -13.39 -6.32
C PHE A 53 -3.38 -14.52 -5.29
N VAL A 54 -2.71 -15.62 -5.65
CA VAL A 54 -2.47 -16.73 -4.71
C VAL A 54 -1.52 -16.32 -3.58
N PRO A 55 -0.34 -15.72 -3.86
CA PRO A 55 0.52 -15.14 -2.84
C PRO A 55 -0.22 -14.17 -1.90
N LEU A 56 -1.09 -13.32 -2.44
CA LEU A 56 -1.87 -12.35 -1.67
C LEU A 56 -2.84 -13.03 -0.71
N ALA A 57 -3.58 -14.05 -1.17
CA ALA A 57 -4.48 -14.81 -0.32
C ALA A 57 -3.70 -15.49 0.83
N ILE A 58 -2.53 -16.07 0.53
CA ILE A 58 -1.65 -16.66 1.54
C ILE A 58 -1.18 -15.59 2.54
N GLY A 59 -0.74 -14.42 2.06
CA GLY A 59 -0.31 -13.32 2.92
C GLY A 59 -1.40 -12.85 3.88
N LEU A 60 -2.65 -12.74 3.41
CA LEU A 60 -3.81 -12.39 4.24
C LEU A 60 -4.08 -13.46 5.32
N VAL A 61 -4.04 -14.74 4.94
CA VAL A 61 -4.26 -15.85 5.86
C VAL A 61 -3.14 -15.93 6.90
N VAL A 62 -1.88 -15.78 6.49
CA VAL A 62 -0.72 -15.78 7.39
C VAL A 62 -0.78 -14.61 8.38
N GLY A 63 -1.05 -13.39 7.92
CA GLY A 63 -1.17 -12.26 8.83
C GLY A 63 -2.40 -12.33 9.74
N GLY A 64 -3.51 -12.89 9.25
CA GLY A 64 -4.69 -13.22 10.05
C GLY A 64 -4.38 -14.25 11.15
N MET A 65 -3.70 -15.34 10.83
CA MET A 65 -3.23 -16.33 11.81
C MET A 65 -2.29 -15.69 12.84
N MET A 66 -1.37 -14.83 12.39
CA MET A 66 -0.48 -14.09 13.29
C MET A 66 -1.24 -13.17 14.26
N ALA A 67 -2.35 -12.57 13.83
CA ALA A 67 -3.24 -11.79 14.70
C ALA A 67 -3.96 -12.68 15.71
N LEU A 68 -4.51 -13.82 15.28
CA LEU A 68 -5.17 -14.78 16.19
C LEU A 68 -4.21 -15.29 17.27
N VAL A 69 -2.96 -15.59 16.91
CA VAL A 69 -1.93 -15.96 17.89
C VAL A 69 -1.64 -14.80 18.85
N ALA A 70 -1.71 -13.54 18.40
CA ALA A 70 -1.48 -12.39 19.26
C ALA A 70 -2.55 -12.21 20.35
N TYR A 71 -3.78 -12.71 20.15
CA TYR A 71 -4.83 -12.72 21.17
C TYR A 71 -4.69 -13.83 22.21
N GLN A 72 -3.82 -14.81 21.96
CA GLN A 72 -3.58 -15.92 22.89
C GLN A 72 -2.71 -15.48 24.07
N THR A 73 -2.76 -16.25 25.17
CA THR A 73 -1.96 -15.99 26.38
C THR A 73 -0.44 -16.04 26.11
N PRO A 74 0.41 -15.34 26.85
CA PRO A 74 1.85 -15.32 26.60
C PRO A 74 2.49 -16.73 26.63
N LYS A 75 1.98 -17.62 27.50
CA LYS A 75 2.43 -19.02 27.58
C LYS A 75 2.10 -19.81 26.31
N THR A 76 0.91 -19.64 25.75
CA THR A 76 0.49 -20.34 24.52
C THR A 76 1.20 -19.77 23.30
N GLN A 77 1.41 -18.45 23.23
CA GLN A 77 2.25 -17.82 22.21
C GLN A 77 3.67 -18.38 22.21
N GLN A 78 4.30 -18.53 23.39
CA GLN A 78 5.64 -19.09 23.51
C GLN A 78 5.69 -20.55 23.04
N ARG A 79 4.70 -21.36 23.43
CA ARG A 79 4.60 -22.76 22.98
C ARG A 79 4.40 -22.88 21.48
N LEU A 80 3.57 -22.03 20.88
CA LEU A 80 3.37 -22.00 19.43
C LEU A 80 4.65 -21.58 18.68
N LYS A 81 5.34 -20.54 19.16
CA LYS A 81 6.63 -20.11 18.59
C LYS A 81 7.68 -21.21 18.70
N LEU A 82 7.78 -21.85 19.86
CA LEU A 82 8.73 -22.93 20.09
C LEU A 82 8.40 -24.15 19.24
N GLY A 83 7.13 -24.55 19.15
CA GLY A 83 6.68 -25.63 18.27
C GLY A 83 6.98 -25.34 16.80
N PHE A 84 6.76 -24.11 16.33
CA PHE A 84 7.10 -23.69 14.99
C PHE A 84 8.62 -23.76 14.73
N ILE A 85 9.45 -23.25 15.66
CA ILE A 85 10.91 -23.30 15.55
C ILE A 85 11.41 -24.75 15.53
N ILE A 86 10.92 -25.60 16.44
CA ILE A 86 11.30 -27.03 16.47
C ILE A 86 10.91 -27.69 15.15
N THR A 87 9.69 -27.47 14.66
CA THR A 87 9.23 -28.03 13.39
C THR A 87 10.12 -27.58 12.23
N LEU A 88 10.51 -26.29 12.20
CA LEU A 88 11.41 -25.76 11.19
C LEU A 88 12.80 -26.41 11.27
N ILE A 89 13.37 -26.56 12.47
CA ILE A 89 14.66 -27.23 12.69
C ILE A 89 14.60 -28.70 12.27
N THR A 90 13.52 -29.41 12.63
CA THR A 90 13.31 -30.81 12.22
C THR A 90 13.16 -30.94 10.71
N LEU A 91 12.47 -30.01 10.05
CA LEU A 91 12.38 -29.99 8.58
C LEU A 91 13.75 -29.72 7.94
N LEU A 92 14.55 -28.83 8.54
CA LEU A 92 15.86 -28.43 8.02
C LEU A 92 16.91 -29.52 8.13
N VAL A 93 17.10 -30.05 9.32
CA VAL A 93 18.25 -30.91 9.66
C VAL A 93 17.80 -32.30 10.09
N GLY A 94 16.51 -32.50 10.35
CA GLY A 94 15.99 -33.80 10.81
C GLY A 94 16.21 -34.90 9.78
N ARG A 95 16.05 -34.63 8.48
CA ARG A 95 16.34 -35.64 7.44
C ARG A 95 17.82 -36.02 7.40
N LEU A 96 18.72 -35.04 7.52
CA LEU A 96 20.16 -35.27 7.61
C LEU A 96 20.50 -36.10 8.86
N ILE A 97 20.05 -35.66 10.03
CA ILE A 97 20.35 -36.32 11.31
C ILE A 97 19.82 -37.75 11.32
N LEU A 98 18.59 -37.97 10.86
CA LEU A 98 18.01 -39.31 10.82
C LEU A 98 18.75 -40.21 9.82
N GLY A 99 19.07 -39.70 8.63
CA GLY A 99 19.83 -40.44 7.62
C GLY A 99 21.24 -40.81 8.12
N TRP A 100 21.96 -39.83 8.63
CA TRP A 100 23.32 -39.99 9.16
C TRP A 100 23.39 -40.91 10.39
N LEU A 101 22.50 -40.72 11.38
CA LEU A 101 22.44 -41.60 12.56
C LEU A 101 22.10 -43.03 12.17
N THR A 102 21.14 -43.21 11.26
CA THR A 102 20.75 -44.53 10.75
C THR A 102 21.94 -45.18 10.03
N GLY A 103 22.64 -44.42 9.18
CA GLY A 103 23.85 -44.87 8.50
C GLY A 103 24.90 -45.39 9.48
N MET A 104 25.25 -44.61 10.51
CA MET A 104 26.22 -45.02 11.53
C MET A 104 25.77 -46.24 12.34
N ILE A 105 24.49 -46.35 12.70
CA ILE A 105 23.96 -47.48 13.48
C ILE A 105 24.04 -48.78 12.68
N PHE A 106 23.70 -48.76 11.39
CA PHE A 106 23.69 -49.97 10.57
C PHE A 106 25.06 -50.32 9.98
N SER A 107 25.96 -49.34 9.80
CA SER A 107 27.34 -49.58 9.37
C SER A 107 28.31 -49.86 10.52
N PHE A 108 27.89 -49.65 11.78
CA PHE A 108 28.73 -49.76 12.98
C PHE A 108 30.05 -48.96 12.90
N ASP A 109 29.99 -47.78 12.27
CA ASP A 109 31.16 -46.91 12.09
C ASP A 109 30.84 -45.47 12.49
N ILE A 110 31.78 -44.82 13.17
CA ILE A 110 31.66 -43.42 13.60
C ILE A 110 32.31 -42.57 12.51
N ARG A 111 31.47 -42.02 11.62
CA ARG A 111 31.92 -41.19 10.50
C ARG A 111 31.17 -39.87 10.42
N LEU A 112 31.78 -38.91 9.75
CA LEU A 112 31.10 -37.69 9.33
C LEU A 112 30.03 -38.01 8.26
N PRO A 113 29.04 -37.11 8.06
CA PRO A 113 28.05 -37.29 7.00
C PRO A 113 28.73 -37.38 5.63
N ASP A 114 28.28 -38.34 4.82
CA ASP A 114 28.73 -38.53 3.44
C ASP A 114 28.02 -37.53 2.50
N ASP A 115 28.53 -37.35 1.29
CA ASP A 115 28.00 -36.44 0.27
C ASP A 115 26.52 -36.71 -0.01
N GLY A 116 26.09 -37.98 -0.02
CA GLY A 116 24.68 -38.35 -0.19
C GLY A 116 23.79 -37.93 0.98
N GLU A 117 24.32 -37.94 2.21
CA GLU A 117 23.60 -37.46 3.40
C GLU A 117 23.56 -35.92 3.41
N LEU A 118 24.66 -35.26 3.05
CA LEU A 118 24.75 -33.80 2.93
C LEU A 118 23.83 -33.24 1.85
N GLN A 119 23.65 -33.96 0.73
CA GLN A 119 22.73 -33.56 -0.33
C GLN A 119 21.27 -33.44 0.16
N THR A 120 20.90 -34.11 1.26
CA THR A 120 19.56 -33.95 1.85
C THR A 120 19.27 -32.54 2.38
N LEU A 121 20.29 -31.70 2.60
CA LEU A 121 20.17 -30.30 3.02
C LEU A 121 19.79 -29.34 1.87
N GLU A 122 19.98 -29.76 0.62
CA GLU A 122 19.69 -28.91 -0.55
C GLU A 122 18.22 -28.48 -0.55
N TRP A 123 17.30 -29.44 -0.42
CA TRP A 123 15.86 -29.17 -0.49
C TRP A 123 15.36 -28.22 0.62
N PRO A 124 15.70 -28.42 1.91
CA PRO A 124 15.33 -27.47 2.96
C PRO A 124 15.94 -26.06 2.79
N LEU A 125 17.18 -25.97 2.31
CA LEU A 125 17.83 -24.68 2.05
C LEU A 125 17.08 -23.90 0.96
N LEU A 126 16.76 -24.57 -0.15
CA LEU A 126 15.98 -23.98 -1.24
C LEU A 126 14.57 -23.60 -0.78
N MET A 127 13.96 -24.39 0.12
CA MET A 127 12.67 -24.06 0.71
C MET A 127 12.73 -22.76 1.53
N ILE A 128 13.75 -22.57 2.37
CA ILE A 128 13.93 -21.32 3.14
C ILE A 128 14.13 -20.14 2.21
N MET A 129 15.02 -20.26 1.23
CA MET A 129 15.26 -19.20 0.27
C MET A 129 13.96 -18.82 -0.44
N SER A 130 13.17 -19.82 -0.85
CA SER A 130 11.89 -19.60 -1.52
C SER A 130 10.87 -18.89 -0.62
N LEU A 131 10.77 -19.31 0.64
CA LEU A 131 9.93 -18.65 1.64
C LEU A 131 10.40 -17.22 1.94
N LEU A 132 11.71 -16.98 1.99
CA LEU A 132 12.29 -15.66 2.23
C LEU A 132 11.91 -14.70 1.11
N ILE A 133 12.08 -15.12 -0.14
CA ILE A 133 11.69 -14.33 -1.31
C ILE A 133 10.20 -13.99 -1.20
N MET A 134 9.32 -14.98 -1.02
CA MET A 134 7.89 -14.76 -0.86
C MET A 134 7.58 -13.79 0.29
N PHE A 135 8.27 -13.93 1.42
CA PHE A 135 8.03 -13.11 2.59
C PHE A 135 8.34 -11.64 2.32
N VAL A 136 9.46 -11.33 1.65
CA VAL A 136 9.84 -9.95 1.30
C VAL A 136 8.74 -9.25 0.51
N TYR A 137 8.18 -9.91 -0.51
CA TYR A 137 7.11 -9.32 -1.34
C TYR A 137 5.74 -9.28 -0.64
N LEU A 138 5.51 -10.16 0.34
CA LEU A 138 4.24 -10.24 1.08
C LEU A 138 4.23 -9.46 2.40
N LEU A 139 5.36 -8.90 2.83
CA LEU A 139 5.51 -8.16 4.08
C LEU A 139 4.43 -7.08 4.30
N PRO A 140 4.13 -6.20 3.31
CA PRO A 140 3.06 -5.22 3.46
C PRO A 140 1.69 -5.84 3.74
N ILE A 141 1.36 -6.94 3.05
CA ILE A 141 0.08 -7.64 3.20
C ILE A 141 -0.01 -8.39 4.53
N ILE A 142 1.07 -9.09 4.93
CA ILE A 142 1.12 -9.84 6.19
C ILE A 142 1.00 -8.90 7.38
N MET A 143 1.77 -7.81 7.39
CA MET A 143 1.70 -6.81 8.47
C MET A 143 0.39 -6.04 8.46
N GLY A 144 -0.15 -5.72 7.28
CA GLY A 144 -1.42 -5.03 7.14
C GLY A 144 -2.58 -5.86 7.64
N SER A 145 -2.68 -7.13 7.23
CA SER A 145 -3.71 -8.05 7.70
C SER A 145 -3.58 -8.35 9.20
N ARG A 146 -2.35 -8.57 9.70
CA ARG A 146 -2.08 -8.66 11.15
C ARG A 146 -2.55 -7.41 11.89
N GLY A 147 -2.36 -6.24 11.32
CA GLY A 147 -2.77 -4.96 11.91
C GLY A 147 -4.28 -4.78 11.98
N ILE A 148 -4.99 -5.09 10.91
CA ILE A 148 -6.45 -5.03 10.86
C ILE A 148 -7.05 -6.05 11.83
N TRP A 149 -6.67 -7.32 11.70
CA TRP A 149 -7.27 -8.40 12.48
C TRP A 149 -6.83 -8.40 13.93
N GLY A 150 -5.63 -7.90 14.22
CA GLY A 150 -5.06 -7.80 15.56
C GLY A 150 -5.28 -6.44 16.22
N LEU A 151 -6.06 -5.54 15.61
CA LEU A 151 -6.32 -4.17 16.07
C LEU A 151 -5.04 -3.40 16.48
N SER A 152 -3.98 -3.53 15.68
CA SER A 152 -2.64 -3.04 16.03
C SER A 152 -2.20 -1.86 15.15
N LYS A 153 -2.21 -0.64 15.72
CA LYS A 153 -1.70 0.59 15.07
C LYS A 153 -0.25 0.45 14.61
N LYS A 154 0.60 -0.21 15.43
CA LYS A 154 2.01 -0.49 15.10
C LYS A 154 2.14 -1.35 13.85
N SER A 155 1.34 -2.42 13.72
CA SER A 155 1.43 -3.33 12.57
C SER A 155 0.95 -2.67 11.27
N ILE A 156 -0.07 -1.81 11.34
CA ILE A 156 -0.51 -0.96 10.22
C ILE A 156 0.61 -0.02 9.77
N ALA A 157 1.28 0.65 10.72
CA ALA A 157 2.42 1.53 10.41
C ALA A 157 3.58 0.76 9.75
N TRP A 158 3.86 -0.48 10.19
CA TRP A 158 4.84 -1.34 9.51
C TRP A 158 4.43 -1.70 8.08
N ALA A 159 3.16 -2.01 7.83
CA ALA A 159 2.68 -2.30 6.48
C ALA A 159 2.88 -1.12 5.52
N ILE A 160 2.57 0.09 5.98
CA ILE A 160 2.82 1.33 5.23
C ILE A 160 4.32 1.55 5.06
N GLY A 161 5.11 1.39 6.13
CA GLY A 161 6.56 1.54 6.10
C GLY A 161 7.24 0.59 5.11
N PHE A 162 6.82 -0.68 5.05
CA PHE A 162 7.34 -1.63 4.05
C PHE A 162 6.95 -1.27 2.63
N THR A 163 5.73 -0.75 2.43
CA THR A 163 5.28 -0.25 1.11
C THR A 163 6.15 0.94 0.67
N LEU A 164 6.38 1.91 1.56
CA LEU A 164 7.23 3.07 1.29
C LEU A 164 8.69 2.70 1.09
N LEU A 165 9.21 1.74 1.86
CA LEU A 165 10.57 1.22 1.69
C LEU A 165 10.73 0.57 0.32
N PHE A 166 9.74 -0.20 -0.13
CA PHE A 166 9.74 -0.79 -1.47
C PHE A 166 9.75 0.28 -2.56
N LEU A 167 8.86 1.27 -2.47
CA LEU A 167 8.82 2.41 -3.40
C LEU A 167 10.12 3.22 -3.38
N GLY A 168 10.73 3.41 -2.21
CA GLY A 168 12.01 4.12 -2.06
C GLY A 168 13.18 3.37 -2.69
N ILE A 169 13.26 2.05 -2.49
CA ILE A 169 14.26 1.20 -3.17
C ILE A 169 14.06 1.28 -4.68
N HIS A 170 12.83 1.11 -5.16
CA HIS A 170 12.51 1.20 -6.58
C HIS A 170 12.94 2.57 -7.15
N ALA A 171 12.58 3.68 -6.50
CA ALA A 171 12.96 5.02 -6.91
C ALA A 171 14.49 5.19 -7.01
N ILE A 172 15.25 4.66 -6.04
CA ILE A 172 16.72 4.68 -6.07
C ILE A 172 17.27 3.87 -7.25
N LEU A 173 16.76 2.65 -7.47
CA LEU A 173 17.23 1.77 -8.55
C LEU A 173 16.92 2.34 -9.94
N THR A 174 15.84 3.11 -10.08
CA THR A 174 15.47 3.78 -11.34
C THR A 174 16.28 5.02 -11.64
N PHE A 175 17.11 5.51 -10.72
CA PHE A 175 17.94 6.69 -10.94
C PHE A 175 18.95 6.42 -12.08
N PRO A 176 19.08 7.29 -13.11
CA PRO A 176 19.85 6.99 -14.32
C PRO A 176 21.29 6.50 -14.06
N LEU A 177 21.97 7.11 -13.08
CA LEU A 177 23.32 6.73 -12.68
C LEU A 177 23.40 5.31 -12.09
N ILE A 178 22.38 4.87 -11.35
CA ILE A 178 22.31 3.54 -10.75
C ILE A 178 21.81 2.53 -11.80
N LYS A 179 20.78 2.90 -12.56
CA LYS A 179 20.21 2.12 -13.67
C LYS A 179 21.28 1.70 -14.68
N SER A 180 22.22 2.60 -15.02
CA SER A 180 23.31 2.28 -15.96
C SER A 180 24.32 1.26 -15.41
N GLN A 181 24.46 1.15 -14.07
CA GLN A 181 25.35 0.19 -13.42
C GLN A 181 24.71 -1.20 -13.29
N LEU A 182 23.38 -1.28 -13.40
CA LEU A 182 22.62 -2.54 -13.28
C LEU A 182 22.63 -3.38 -14.57
N GLY A 183 23.20 -2.88 -15.68
CA GLY A 183 23.27 -3.59 -16.96
C GLY A 183 21.88 -3.97 -17.48
N ASP A 184 21.73 -5.22 -17.94
CA ASP A 184 20.47 -5.74 -18.48
C ASP A 184 19.31 -5.71 -17.47
N TYR A 185 19.61 -5.85 -16.16
CA TYR A 185 18.61 -5.72 -15.09
C TYR A 185 18.09 -4.30 -14.95
N GLY A 186 18.91 -3.30 -15.29
CA GLY A 186 18.50 -1.90 -15.33
C GLY A 186 17.43 -1.65 -16.40
N GLY A 187 17.51 -2.35 -17.53
CA GLY A 187 16.54 -2.24 -18.64
C GLY A 187 15.15 -2.77 -18.29
N ALA A 188 15.05 -3.70 -17.34
CA ALA A 188 13.80 -4.28 -16.87
C ALA A 188 13.07 -3.42 -15.83
N LEU A 189 13.70 -2.36 -15.28
CA LEU A 189 13.05 -1.47 -14.31
C LEU A 189 12.14 -0.47 -15.03
N ALA A 190 10.87 -0.42 -14.61
CA ALA A 190 9.96 0.65 -15.00
C ALA A 190 10.53 2.00 -14.54
N THR A 191 10.93 2.85 -15.47
CA THR A 191 11.40 4.19 -15.13
C THR A 191 10.26 5.18 -15.18
N LEU A 192 10.21 6.05 -14.16
CA LEU A 192 9.46 7.29 -14.22
C LEU A 192 10.16 8.22 -15.21
N GLU A 193 9.81 8.13 -16.49
CA GLU A 193 10.14 9.16 -17.49
C GLU A 193 9.22 10.38 -17.28
N SER A 194 9.10 10.83 -16.02
CA SER A 194 8.04 11.73 -15.58
C SER A 194 8.38 13.21 -15.71
N GLN A 195 9.59 13.55 -16.18
CA GLN A 195 10.03 14.94 -16.19
C GLN A 195 9.67 15.68 -17.49
N ILE A 196 9.36 14.98 -18.59
CA ILE A 196 9.14 15.59 -19.92
C ILE A 196 8.00 14.92 -20.72
N SER A 197 7.17 14.09 -20.07
CA SER A 197 6.06 13.42 -20.79
C SER A 197 4.81 14.32 -20.85
N GLN A 198 4.10 14.28 -21.97
CA GLN A 198 2.90 15.09 -22.17
C GLN A 198 1.78 14.65 -21.21
N PRO A 199 1.09 15.59 -20.56
CA PRO A 199 -0.01 15.24 -19.67
C PRO A 199 -1.12 14.53 -20.45
N THR A 200 -1.62 13.43 -19.91
CA THR A 200 -2.64 12.57 -20.54
C THR A 200 -3.96 12.60 -19.79
N ILE A 201 -3.90 12.66 -18.46
CA ILE A 201 -5.05 12.59 -17.56
C ILE A 201 -5.38 14.00 -17.05
N GLY A 202 -6.67 14.30 -17.00
CA GLY A 202 -7.14 15.67 -16.80
C GLY A 202 -8.47 15.77 -16.07
N LEU A 203 -8.74 16.97 -15.58
CA LEU A 203 -10.02 17.36 -14.99
C LEU A 203 -10.66 18.42 -15.90
N PHE A 204 -11.97 18.29 -16.14
CA PHE A 204 -12.74 19.26 -16.92
C PHE A 204 -12.16 19.54 -18.33
N GLY A 205 -11.55 18.53 -18.96
CA GLY A 205 -10.96 18.63 -20.30
C GLY A 205 -9.53 19.17 -20.35
N ILE A 206 -8.98 19.65 -19.22
CA ILE A 206 -7.58 20.12 -19.12
C ILE A 206 -6.71 18.95 -18.70
N LYS A 207 -5.73 18.58 -19.52
CA LYS A 207 -4.76 17.53 -19.18
C LYS A 207 -3.74 18.07 -18.17
N LEU A 208 -3.68 17.46 -16.98
CA LEU A 208 -2.93 17.95 -15.83
C LEU A 208 -1.73 17.07 -15.51
N VAL A 209 -1.91 15.75 -15.52
CA VAL A 209 -0.90 14.78 -15.06
C VAL A 209 -0.69 13.67 -16.08
N THR A 210 0.48 13.04 -16.05
CA THR A 210 0.75 11.84 -16.84
C THR A 210 0.10 10.61 -16.18
N SER A 211 0.03 9.49 -16.91
CA SER A 211 -0.51 8.24 -16.38
C SER A 211 0.27 7.72 -15.17
N GLU A 212 1.59 7.83 -15.20
CA GLU A 212 2.48 7.39 -14.11
C GLU A 212 2.35 8.27 -12.86
N GLN A 213 2.14 9.58 -13.05
CA GLN A 213 1.87 10.51 -11.96
C GLN A 213 0.52 10.23 -11.31
N PHE A 214 -0.49 9.89 -12.12
CA PHE A 214 -1.79 9.52 -11.61
C PHE A 214 -1.73 8.24 -10.76
N ASP A 215 -1.00 7.22 -11.21
CA ASP A 215 -0.80 5.97 -10.44
C ASP A 215 -0.10 6.25 -9.10
N LEU A 216 0.91 7.14 -9.07
CA LEU A 216 1.56 7.59 -7.84
C LEU A 216 0.60 8.30 -6.89
N ILE A 217 -0.24 9.20 -7.41
CA ILE A 217 -1.28 9.89 -6.62
C ILE A 217 -2.28 8.87 -6.07
N LEU A 218 -2.69 7.90 -6.89
CA LEU A 218 -3.61 6.84 -6.48
C LEU A 218 -3.01 5.98 -5.37
N ILE A 219 -1.74 5.57 -5.48
CA ILE A 219 -1.01 4.85 -4.43
C ILE A 219 -0.97 5.68 -3.14
N ALA A 220 -0.64 6.97 -3.23
CA ALA A 220 -0.60 7.86 -2.08
C ALA A 220 -1.97 7.99 -1.39
N VAL A 221 -3.04 8.18 -2.17
CA VAL A 221 -4.42 8.23 -1.65
C VAL A 221 -4.81 6.89 -1.02
N LEU A 222 -4.47 5.76 -1.63
CA LEU A 222 -4.76 4.43 -1.08
C LEU A 222 -4.03 4.17 0.23
N ILE A 223 -2.78 4.62 0.38
CA ILE A 223 -2.03 4.58 1.64
C ILE A 223 -2.74 5.40 2.71
N LEU A 224 -3.17 6.63 2.39
CA LEU A 224 -3.88 7.50 3.33
C LEU A 224 -5.24 6.93 3.73
N VAL A 225 -6.01 6.40 2.77
CA VAL A 225 -7.29 5.72 3.03
C VAL A 225 -7.06 4.49 3.91
N PHE A 226 -6.03 3.69 3.63
CA PHE A 226 -5.70 2.52 4.45
C PHE A 226 -5.34 2.92 5.89
N GLN A 227 -4.51 3.96 6.05
CA GLN A 227 -4.12 4.45 7.37
C GLN A 227 -5.32 4.98 8.16
N GLU A 228 -6.11 5.88 7.57
CA GLU A 228 -7.20 6.56 8.27
C GLU A 228 -8.36 5.61 8.59
N SER A 229 -8.70 4.70 7.67
CA SER A 229 -9.74 3.68 7.93
C SER A 229 -9.32 2.70 9.02
N ALA A 230 -8.06 2.22 8.99
CA ALA A 230 -7.60 1.25 9.97
C ALA A 230 -7.43 1.88 11.37
N PHE A 231 -6.92 3.11 11.46
CA PHE A 231 -6.81 3.83 12.73
C PHE A 231 -8.18 4.25 13.28
N GLY A 232 -9.10 4.68 12.42
CA GLY A 232 -10.48 4.98 12.77
C GLY A 232 -11.17 3.78 13.42
N VAL A 233 -11.15 2.62 12.74
CA VAL A 233 -11.75 1.37 13.25
C VAL A 233 -11.16 0.97 14.60
N ILE A 234 -9.83 1.02 14.76
CA ILE A 234 -9.21 0.68 16.05
C ILE A 234 -9.66 1.65 17.15
N LYS A 235 -9.68 2.96 16.89
CA LYS A 235 -10.09 3.97 17.86
C LYS A 235 -11.56 3.80 18.27
N TYR A 236 -12.45 3.58 17.31
CA TYR A 236 -13.88 3.40 17.59
C TYR A 236 -14.17 2.09 18.31
N LEU A 237 -13.48 1.00 17.97
CA LEU A 237 -13.57 -0.25 18.74
C LEU A 237 -13.02 -0.10 20.15
N GLU A 238 -11.85 0.52 20.33
CA GLU A 238 -11.28 0.83 21.65
C GLU A 238 -12.26 1.63 22.51
N TYR A 239 -12.95 2.61 21.92
CA TYR A 239 -13.98 3.39 22.60
C TYR A 239 -15.21 2.53 22.93
N ALA A 240 -15.75 1.78 21.97
CA ALA A 240 -16.91 0.90 22.17
C ALA A 240 -16.66 -0.15 23.25
N PHE A 241 -15.46 -0.72 23.35
CA PHE A 241 -15.11 -1.69 24.38
C PHE A 241 -15.02 -1.08 25.78
N ARG A 242 -14.69 0.22 25.92
CA ARG A 242 -14.61 0.93 27.20
C ARG A 242 -15.97 1.33 27.76
N LEU A 243 -17.01 1.38 26.93
CA LEU A 243 -18.35 1.76 27.38
C LEU A 243 -18.95 0.69 28.31
N PRO A 244 -19.69 1.09 29.37
CA PRO A 244 -20.49 0.17 30.18
C PRO A 244 -21.46 -0.64 29.33
N GLU A 245 -21.78 -1.86 29.78
CA GLU A 245 -22.63 -2.77 29.00
C GLU A 245 -24.08 -2.27 28.87
N SER A 246 -24.54 -1.45 29.81
CA SER A 246 -25.82 -0.73 29.71
C SER A 246 -25.84 0.25 28.53
N CYS A 247 -24.78 1.04 28.34
CA CYS A 247 -24.66 2.01 27.25
C CYS A 247 -24.55 1.36 25.87
N LYS A 248 -24.13 0.08 25.80
CA LYS A 248 -24.06 -0.67 24.52
C LYS A 248 -25.43 -1.09 23.99
N ARG A 249 -26.43 -1.14 24.85
CA ARG A 249 -27.80 -1.57 24.52
C ARG A 249 -28.77 -0.41 24.39
N ASP A 250 -28.37 0.77 24.85
CA ASP A 250 -29.18 1.96 24.78
C ASP A 250 -29.21 2.49 23.33
N PRO A 251 -30.41 2.59 22.71
CA PRO A 251 -30.54 3.03 21.33
C PRO A 251 -30.00 4.45 21.10
N GLU A 252 -30.03 5.33 22.11
CA GLU A 252 -29.53 6.69 21.96
C GLU A 252 -28.02 6.73 21.76
N TYR A 253 -27.26 5.96 22.56
CA TYR A 253 -25.81 5.87 22.43
C TYR A 253 -25.39 5.18 21.11
N VAL A 254 -26.17 4.21 20.63
CA VAL A 254 -25.94 3.57 19.32
C VAL A 254 -26.12 4.59 18.20
N ASN A 255 -27.18 5.39 18.23
CA ASN A 255 -27.43 6.43 17.23
C ASN A 255 -26.36 7.54 17.26
N GLN A 256 -25.88 7.93 18.44
CA GLN A 256 -24.78 8.89 18.57
C GLN A 256 -23.46 8.36 17.98
N MET A 257 -23.15 7.07 18.23
CA MET A 257 -21.99 6.41 17.64
C MET A 257 -22.10 6.36 16.11
N ASP A 258 -23.27 6.01 15.57
CA ASP A 258 -23.48 5.93 14.13
C ASP A 258 -23.34 7.31 13.46
N ASN A 259 -23.93 8.35 14.06
CA ASN A 259 -23.76 9.72 13.61
C ASN A 259 -22.29 10.17 13.61
N MET A 260 -21.53 9.83 14.66
CA MET A 260 -20.10 10.14 14.74
C MET A 260 -19.31 9.41 13.66
N LEU A 261 -19.61 8.12 13.43
CA LEU A 261 -18.92 7.29 12.44
C LEU A 261 -19.22 7.77 11.02
N ASN A 262 -20.49 8.02 10.70
CA ASN A 262 -20.90 8.53 9.40
C ASN A 262 -20.30 9.92 9.11
N THR A 263 -20.27 10.80 10.12
CA THR A 263 -19.61 12.10 10.02
C THR A 263 -18.11 11.96 9.76
N HIS A 264 -17.42 11.09 10.50
CA HIS A 264 -16.00 10.81 10.28
C HIS A 264 -15.73 10.26 8.88
N LEU A 265 -16.49 9.26 8.42
CA LEU A 265 -16.36 8.70 7.08
C LEU A 265 -16.57 9.75 5.98
N MET A 266 -17.61 10.58 6.10
CA MET A 266 -17.90 11.63 5.13
C MET A 266 -16.77 12.67 5.07
N HIS A 267 -16.24 13.09 6.23
CA HIS A 267 -15.09 13.98 6.27
C HIS A 267 -13.84 13.32 5.70
N THR A 268 -13.54 12.07 6.05
CA THR A 268 -12.40 11.34 5.51
C THR A 268 -12.48 11.21 4.00
N PHE A 269 -13.62 10.81 3.45
CA PHE A 269 -13.82 10.73 2.00
C PHE A 269 -13.68 12.10 1.33
N GLY A 270 -14.34 13.13 1.88
CA GLY A 270 -14.28 14.49 1.34
C GLY A 270 -12.87 15.08 1.35
N PHE A 271 -12.15 14.98 2.46
CA PHE A 271 -10.78 15.50 2.58
C PHE A 271 -9.79 14.73 1.72
N LEU A 272 -9.83 13.39 1.71
CA LEU A 272 -8.90 12.59 0.91
C LEU A 272 -9.17 12.74 -0.60
N GLY A 273 -10.44 12.80 -1.02
CA GLY A 273 -10.80 13.07 -2.41
C GLY A 273 -10.34 14.46 -2.86
N LEU A 274 -10.59 15.49 -2.05
CA LEU A 274 -10.12 16.85 -2.34
C LEU A 274 -8.61 16.93 -2.37
N THR A 275 -7.91 16.21 -1.49
CA THR A 275 -6.44 16.16 -1.48
C THR A 275 -5.91 15.57 -2.78
N GLY A 276 -6.45 14.45 -3.24
CA GLY A 276 -6.04 13.86 -4.52
C GLY A 276 -6.27 14.80 -5.71
N VAL A 277 -7.44 15.47 -5.76
CA VAL A 277 -7.74 16.48 -6.79
C VAL A 277 -6.79 17.66 -6.71
N ALA A 278 -6.54 18.19 -5.52
CA ALA A 278 -5.63 19.31 -5.31
C ALA A 278 -4.19 18.94 -5.70
N THR A 279 -3.74 17.71 -5.43
CA THR A 279 -2.43 17.21 -5.86
C THR A 279 -2.33 17.13 -7.38
N MET A 280 -3.35 16.63 -8.08
CA MET A 280 -3.37 16.62 -9.55
C MET A 280 -3.28 18.04 -10.14
N VAL A 281 -4.04 18.98 -9.59
CA VAL A 281 -4.00 20.38 -10.03
C VAL A 281 -2.65 21.01 -9.71
N ALA A 282 -2.04 20.72 -8.56
CA ALA A 282 -0.73 21.24 -8.19
C ALA A 282 0.38 20.79 -9.15
N LEU A 283 0.39 19.52 -9.52
CA LEU A 283 1.38 18.96 -10.45
C LEU A 283 1.18 19.49 -11.88
N GLY A 284 -0.06 19.67 -12.32
CA GLY A 284 -0.41 20.24 -13.62
C GLY A 284 -0.56 21.77 -13.65
N PHE A 285 -0.23 22.48 -12.57
CA PHE A 285 -0.52 23.92 -12.43
C PHE A 285 0.12 24.75 -13.54
N HIS A 286 1.32 24.36 -13.99
CA HIS A 286 1.96 24.97 -15.15
C HIS A 286 1.10 24.88 -16.43
N SER A 287 0.50 23.72 -16.72
CA SER A 287 -0.39 23.53 -17.88
C SER A 287 -1.63 24.43 -17.80
N VAL A 288 -2.18 24.61 -16.58
CA VAL A 288 -3.32 25.51 -16.33
C VAL A 288 -2.92 26.97 -16.60
N LEU A 289 -1.74 27.40 -16.12
CA LEU A 289 -1.22 28.73 -16.39
C LEU A 289 -1.02 28.98 -17.88
N LEU A 290 -0.44 28.03 -18.61
CA LEU A 290 -0.24 28.16 -20.06
C LEU A 290 -1.57 28.26 -20.81
N SER A 291 -2.58 27.45 -20.44
CA SER A 291 -3.91 27.55 -21.04
C SER A 291 -4.52 28.93 -20.79
N LEU A 292 -4.48 29.41 -19.55
CA LEU A 292 -5.02 30.73 -19.20
C LEU A 292 -4.31 31.86 -19.96
N VAL A 293 -2.98 31.82 -20.01
CA VAL A 293 -2.14 32.83 -20.70
C VAL A 293 -2.38 32.78 -22.21
N SER A 294 -2.50 31.59 -22.81
CA SER A 294 -2.86 31.44 -24.22
C SER A 294 -4.23 32.04 -24.56
N ASP A 295 -5.20 31.90 -23.67
CA ASP A 295 -6.56 32.40 -23.89
C ASP A 295 -6.68 33.92 -23.64
N THR A 296 -5.83 34.49 -22.77
CA THR A 296 -5.90 35.91 -22.37
C THR A 296 -4.90 36.81 -23.07
N THR A 297 -3.75 36.29 -23.48
CA THR A 297 -2.68 37.03 -24.16
C THR A 297 -2.31 36.30 -25.45
N GLY A 298 -2.46 36.98 -26.59
CA GLY A 298 -2.28 36.40 -27.92
C GLY A 298 -1.01 35.54 -28.08
N SER A 299 -1.07 34.61 -29.03
CA SER A 299 -0.22 33.40 -29.15
C SER A 299 1.30 33.54 -29.02
N GLN A 300 1.87 34.72 -29.27
CA GLN A 300 3.32 34.94 -29.23
C GLN A 300 3.87 35.03 -27.80
N TRP A 301 3.15 35.66 -26.87
CA TRP A 301 3.59 35.77 -25.47
C TRP A 301 3.44 34.44 -24.74
N ALA A 302 2.33 33.72 -24.99
CA ALA A 302 2.12 32.36 -24.52
C ALA A 302 3.18 31.37 -25.06
N GLY A 303 3.61 31.52 -26.32
CA GLY A 303 4.69 30.72 -26.90
C GLY A 303 6.04 30.93 -26.22
N GLN A 304 6.42 32.19 -25.96
CA GLN A 304 7.67 32.52 -25.24
C GLN A 304 7.64 32.07 -23.77
N VAL A 305 6.48 32.15 -23.11
CA VAL A 305 6.30 31.64 -21.76
C VAL A 305 6.30 30.11 -21.74
N SER A 306 5.73 29.44 -22.74
CA SER A 306 5.79 27.98 -22.89
C SER A 306 7.22 27.50 -23.10
N GLU A 307 7.94 28.09 -24.06
CA GLU A 307 9.33 27.70 -24.39
C GLU A 307 10.29 27.99 -23.23
N SER A 308 10.12 29.11 -22.51
CA SER A 308 10.94 29.43 -21.33
C SER A 308 10.65 28.54 -20.13
N ILE A 309 9.41 28.08 -19.95
CA ILE A 309 9.09 27.13 -18.87
C ILE A 309 9.54 25.72 -19.24
N GLU A 310 9.41 25.30 -20.50
CA GLU A 310 9.93 24.03 -21.02
C GLU A 310 11.47 23.94 -20.93
N LEU A 311 12.19 25.05 -21.14
CA LEU A 311 13.65 25.11 -20.96
C LEU A 311 14.10 25.15 -19.50
N SER A 312 13.23 25.56 -18.57
CA SER A 312 13.49 25.53 -17.11
C SER A 312 13.10 24.18 -16.46
N LEU A 313 12.49 23.28 -17.23
CA LEU A 313 11.78 22.08 -16.78
C LEU A 313 12.67 20.84 -16.53
N THR A 314 13.97 20.98 -16.29
CA THR A 314 14.72 19.88 -15.63
C THR A 314 14.23 19.63 -14.19
N TYR A 315 13.47 20.56 -13.60
CA TYR A 315 12.89 20.48 -12.24
C TYR A 315 11.40 20.92 -12.12
N GLY A 316 10.70 21.15 -13.23
CA GLY A 316 9.48 21.98 -13.22
C GLY A 316 8.24 21.40 -12.55
N LEU A 317 8.14 20.09 -12.30
CA LEU A 317 7.04 19.49 -11.52
C LEU A 317 7.10 19.89 -10.03
N VAL A 318 8.29 19.87 -9.45
CA VAL A 318 8.49 20.28 -8.05
C VAL A 318 8.22 21.77 -7.92
N ILE A 319 8.70 22.56 -8.90
CA ILE A 319 8.48 24.01 -8.93
C ILE A 319 7.00 24.33 -9.13
N SER A 320 6.27 23.61 -10.00
CA SER A 320 4.83 23.75 -10.21
C SER A 320 4.05 23.48 -8.92
N ALA A 321 4.37 22.40 -8.21
CA ALA A 321 3.75 22.08 -6.93
C ALA A 321 4.03 23.17 -5.88
N VAL A 322 5.27 23.67 -5.79
CA VAL A 322 5.64 24.76 -4.87
C VAL A 322 4.94 26.08 -5.23
N MET A 323 4.84 26.42 -6.51
CA MET A 323 4.13 27.61 -6.98
C MET A 323 2.64 27.53 -6.64
N PHE A 324 2.01 26.38 -6.86
CA PHE A 324 0.62 26.16 -6.48
C PHE A 324 0.41 26.27 -4.96
N LEU A 325 1.28 25.66 -4.15
CA LEU A 325 1.21 25.78 -2.69
C LEU A 325 1.38 27.22 -2.22
N SER A 326 2.30 27.97 -2.83
CA SER A 326 2.50 29.40 -2.54
C SER A 326 1.27 30.23 -2.92
N PHE A 327 0.67 29.96 -4.08
CA PHE A 327 -0.59 30.58 -4.50
C PHE A 327 -1.76 30.26 -3.56
N MET A 328 -1.91 29.00 -3.16
CA MET A 328 -2.91 28.58 -2.17
C MET A 328 -2.68 29.22 -0.80
N ALA A 329 -1.43 29.40 -0.38
CA ALA A 329 -1.08 30.10 0.85
C ALA A 329 -1.49 31.58 0.80
N LEU A 330 -1.36 32.25 -0.36
CA LEU A 330 -1.84 33.62 -0.57
C LEU A 330 -3.37 33.69 -0.56
N LEU A 331 -4.05 32.72 -1.17
CA LEU A 331 -5.52 32.62 -1.17
C LEU A 331 -6.12 32.51 0.23
N ARG A 332 -5.37 32.00 1.23
CA ARG A 332 -5.79 32.01 2.65
C ARG A 332 -6.08 33.43 3.17
N TYR A 333 -5.35 34.43 2.67
CA TYR A 333 -5.49 35.82 3.10
C TYR A 333 -6.51 36.59 2.26
N LEU A 334 -6.68 36.21 0.99
CA LEU A 334 -7.59 36.88 0.07
C LEU A 334 -9.04 36.39 0.19
N ILE A 335 -9.24 35.09 0.43
CA ILE A 335 -10.58 34.50 0.52
C ILE A 335 -10.98 34.35 2.00
N PRO A 336 -12.11 34.92 2.44
CA PRO A 336 -12.60 34.78 3.81
C PRO A 336 -13.24 33.40 4.01
N TRP A 337 -12.40 32.36 4.09
CA TRP A 337 -12.82 30.96 4.20
C TRP A 337 -13.83 30.71 5.32
N GLN A 338 -13.68 31.41 6.46
CA GLN A 338 -14.60 31.34 7.60
C GLN A 338 -16.05 31.71 7.22
N ARG A 339 -16.23 32.69 6.32
CA ARG A 339 -17.57 33.13 5.87
C ARG A 339 -18.20 32.15 4.90
N ILE A 340 -17.39 31.58 4.00
CA ILE A 340 -17.87 30.57 3.03
C ILE A 340 -18.34 29.32 3.78
N TRP A 341 -17.54 28.83 4.73
CA TRP A 341 -17.95 27.71 5.57
C TRP A 341 -19.23 28.02 6.35
N GLY A 342 -19.31 29.20 7.00
CA GLY A 342 -20.52 29.63 7.70
C GLY A 342 -21.78 29.63 6.81
N PHE A 343 -21.66 30.05 5.55
CA PHE A 343 -22.74 30.03 4.58
C PHE A 343 -23.13 28.61 4.13
N THR A 344 -22.15 27.72 3.93
CA THR A 344 -22.45 26.31 3.61
C THR A 344 -23.13 25.58 4.76
N TYR A 345 -22.76 25.88 6.02
CA TYR A 345 -23.41 25.32 7.20
C TYR A 345 -24.85 25.80 7.34
N SER A 346 -25.14 27.09 7.08
CA SER A 346 -26.52 27.59 7.14
C SER A 346 -27.40 26.99 6.04
N LEU A 347 -26.88 26.83 4.81
CA LEU A 347 -27.58 26.16 3.72
C LEU A 347 -27.88 24.69 4.03
N ARG A 348 -26.92 23.96 4.61
CA ARG A 348 -27.12 22.55 4.99
C ARG A 348 -28.17 22.41 6.11
N ASN A 349 -28.16 23.31 7.08
CA ASN A 349 -29.13 23.28 8.18
C ASN A 349 -30.55 23.61 7.69
N ASN A 350 -30.70 24.57 6.78
CA ASN A 350 -32.01 24.91 6.21
C ASN A 350 -32.63 23.73 5.44
N ASN A 351 -31.82 22.95 4.71
CA ASN A 351 -32.29 21.75 4.00
C ASN A 351 -32.67 20.57 4.93
N LEU A 352 -32.15 20.54 6.16
CA LEU A 352 -32.54 19.56 7.17
C LEU A 352 -33.87 19.95 7.83
N SER A 353 -34.06 21.24 8.12
CA SER A 353 -35.30 21.78 8.70
C SER A 353 -36.52 21.68 7.76
N GLU A 354 -36.33 21.64 6.43
CA GLU A 354 -37.43 21.38 5.48
C GLU A 354 -37.86 19.90 5.40
N ASN A 355 -37.01 18.96 5.85
CA ASN A 355 -37.31 17.52 5.79
C ASN A 355 -37.92 16.95 7.08
N GLU A 356 -37.86 17.66 8.21
CA GLU A 356 -38.68 17.37 9.38
C GLU A 356 -40.09 17.95 9.17
N LYS A 357 -41.02 17.13 8.67
CA LYS A 357 -42.45 17.45 8.80
C LYS A 357 -42.77 17.63 10.29
N PRO A 358 -43.58 18.63 10.68
CA PRO A 358 -43.98 18.77 12.07
C PRO A 358 -44.79 17.53 12.45
N GLU A 359 -44.27 16.78 13.42
CA GLU A 359 -45.00 15.73 14.10
C GLU A 359 -46.26 16.38 14.67
N LYS A 360 -47.43 15.91 14.25
CA LYS A 360 -48.70 16.44 14.73
C LYS A 360 -48.74 16.24 16.23
N GLU A 361 -48.80 17.34 16.99
CA GLU A 361 -49.21 17.33 18.39
C GLU A 361 -50.51 16.52 18.51
N PHE A 362 -50.43 15.38 19.19
CA PHE A 362 -51.60 14.67 19.65
C PHE A 362 -52.24 15.54 20.73
N ILE A 363 -53.33 16.21 20.36
CA ILE A 363 -54.23 16.87 21.31
C ILE A 363 -54.89 15.77 22.14
N GLU A 364 -54.71 15.86 23.46
CA GLU A 364 -55.39 15.06 24.48
C GLU A 364 -56.92 15.13 24.30
N PHE A 365 -57.57 13.97 24.39
CA PHE A 365 -58.97 13.84 24.80
C PHE A 365 -59.10 12.72 25.82
#